data_AF-A0A849V9H7-F1
#
_entry.id   AF-A0A849V9H7-F1
#
_cell.length_a   1.000
_cell.length_b   1.000
_cell.length_c   1.000
_cell.angle_alpha   90.00
_cell.angle_beta   90.00
_cell.angle_gamma   90.00
#
_symmetry.space_group_name_H-M   'P 1'
#
loop_
_entity.id
_entity.type
_entity.pdbx_description
1 polymer ?
#
loop_
_entity_poly.entity_id
_entity_poly.type
_entity_poly.pdbx_seq_one_letter_code
_entity_poly.pdbx_strand_id
1 'polypeptide(L)'
;MSTDQILSQVADECTKAVDACGEVVNTVNGKMGEISGALQSVKDDAQSTMDQLGDTVNQYVVGARDEQSHFRLSKNQLLKVKDSESFPYGWNAGYIKTATLLETVTTGIEPEQRSPLAREFLAAINSDRQHFATNFNIWELEIYPNIDGATKPASFFWQHLKWSSVVTIAAIVKHITGIVPDSFYCHGLRANEPAKLCGRQYQITNHRHGYIHMHPFVRGEGKDLSETTVIQIALPAAVSGYVDLTNNAWGQFAYLGDATESAFDEI
;
A
#
# COMPACT_ATOMS: atom_id res chain seq x y z
N MET A 1 35.86 -59.32 66.00
CA MET A 1 34.62 -59.41 65.21
C MET A 1 34.59 -60.76 64.52
N SER A 2 33.45 -61.45 64.52
CA SER A 2 33.24 -62.61 63.66
C SER A 2 33.00 -62.17 62.22
N THR A 3 33.19 -63.08 61.26
CA THR A 3 32.86 -62.85 59.84
C THR A 3 31.40 -62.40 59.66
N ASP A 4 30.48 -62.95 60.46
CA ASP A 4 29.05 -62.59 60.42
C ASP A 4 28.80 -61.14 60.88
N GLN A 5 29.54 -60.66 61.88
CA GLN A 5 29.44 -59.26 62.33
C GLN A 5 29.91 -58.28 61.24
N ILE A 6 30.97 -58.64 60.51
CA ILE A 6 31.48 -57.82 59.39
C ILE A 6 30.46 -57.80 58.24
N LEU A 7 29.90 -58.95 57.88
CA LEU A 7 28.88 -59.05 56.81
C LEU A 7 27.62 -58.25 57.15
N SER A 8 27.15 -58.29 58.41
CA SER A 8 26.01 -57.49 58.86
C SER A 8 26.28 -56.00 58.76
N GLN A 9 27.46 -55.54 59.20
CA GLN A 9 27.82 -54.13 59.12
C GLN A 9 27.89 -53.63 57.67
N VAL A 10 28.49 -54.41 56.77
CA VAL A 10 28.56 -54.08 55.34
C VAL A 10 27.16 -53.98 54.72
N ALA A 11 26.25 -54.90 55.06
CA ALA A 11 24.87 -54.86 54.58
C ALA A 11 24.11 -53.60 55.05
N ASP A 12 24.31 -53.19 56.32
CA ASP A 12 23.73 -51.97 56.87
C ASP A 12 24.29 -50.71 56.17
N GLU A 13 25.59 -50.66 55.92
CA GLU A 13 26.24 -49.56 55.20
C GLU A 13 25.77 -49.48 53.73
N CYS A 14 25.63 -50.62 53.06
CA CYS A 14 25.07 -50.67 51.71
C CYS A 14 23.62 -50.17 51.67
N THR A 15 22.79 -50.56 52.65
CA THR A 15 21.39 -50.11 52.72
C THR A 15 21.30 -48.59 52.90
N LYS A 16 22.08 -48.04 53.84
CA LYS A 16 22.16 -46.57 54.04
C LYS A 16 22.62 -45.83 52.79
N ALA A 17 23.59 -46.39 52.06
CA ALA A 17 24.07 -45.79 50.81
C ALA A 17 22.99 -45.81 49.71
N VAL A 18 22.21 -46.89 49.61
CA VAL A 18 21.08 -46.98 48.67
C VAL A 18 20.00 -45.95 49.00
N ASP A 19 19.64 -45.82 50.27
CA ASP A 19 18.63 -44.85 50.71
C ASP A 19 19.06 -43.41 50.42
N ALA A 20 20.31 -43.06 50.77
CA ALA A 20 20.87 -41.74 50.47
C ALA A 20 20.92 -41.44 48.96
N CYS A 21 21.27 -42.43 48.13
CA CYS A 21 21.20 -42.29 46.68
C CYS A 21 19.77 -42.04 46.20
N GLY A 22 18.77 -42.73 46.77
CA GLY A 22 17.36 -42.52 46.46
C GLY A 22 16.89 -41.11 46.79
N GLU A 23 17.28 -40.56 47.94
CA GLU A 23 16.97 -39.19 48.33
C GLU A 23 17.59 -38.16 47.37
N VAL A 24 18.84 -38.35 46.95
CA VAL A 24 19.51 -37.48 45.97
C VAL A 24 18.79 -37.53 44.63
N VAL A 25 18.43 -38.72 44.13
CA VAL A 25 17.70 -38.86 42.86
C VAL A 25 16.35 -38.15 42.91
N ASN A 26 15.60 -38.29 44.00
CA ASN A 26 14.33 -37.61 44.19
C ASN A 26 14.49 -36.09 44.22
N THR A 27 15.52 -35.59 44.90
CA THR A 27 15.86 -34.17 44.96
C THR A 27 16.20 -33.61 43.59
N VAL A 28 17.04 -34.31 42.82
CA VAL A 28 17.44 -33.91 41.46
C VAL A 28 16.22 -33.88 40.54
N ASN A 29 15.37 -34.90 40.57
CA ASN A 29 14.16 -34.95 39.75
C ASN A 29 13.20 -33.79 40.09
N GLY A 30 13.02 -33.49 41.37
CA GLY A 30 12.22 -32.34 41.81
C GLY A 30 12.78 -31.02 41.27
N LYS A 31 14.09 -30.80 41.41
CA LYS A 31 14.77 -29.60 40.89
C LYS A 31 14.72 -29.51 39.36
N MET A 32 14.83 -30.61 38.63
CA MET A 32 14.67 -30.63 37.17
C MET A 32 13.25 -30.24 36.74
N GLY A 33 12.23 -30.68 37.47
CA GLY A 33 10.84 -30.26 37.24
C GLY A 33 10.65 -28.77 37.46
N GLU A 34 11.17 -28.23 38.58
CA GLU A 34 11.16 -26.79 38.87
C GLU A 34 11.87 -25.98 37.78
N ILE A 35 13.07 -26.41 37.35
CA ILE A 35 13.84 -25.75 36.28
C ILE A 35 13.07 -25.76 34.97
N SER A 36 12.46 -26.90 34.60
CA SER A 36 11.70 -27.02 33.37
C SER A 36 10.47 -26.10 33.36
N GLY A 37 9.76 -26.02 34.49
CA GLY A 37 8.64 -25.10 34.66
C GLY A 37 9.07 -23.63 34.58
N ALA A 38 10.16 -23.27 35.26
CA ALA A 38 10.71 -21.91 35.21
C ALA A 38 11.16 -21.52 33.79
N LEU A 39 11.83 -22.45 33.07
CA LEU A 39 12.27 -22.22 31.70
C LEU A 39 11.09 -22.00 30.75
N GLN A 40 10.03 -22.80 30.90
CA GLN A 40 8.83 -22.65 30.08
C GLN A 40 8.13 -21.32 30.36
N SER A 41 7.99 -20.90 31.62
CA SER A 41 7.45 -19.59 31.98
C SER A 41 8.24 -18.44 31.37
N VAL A 42 9.58 -18.47 31.49
CA VAL A 42 10.44 -17.43 30.90
C VAL A 42 10.29 -17.37 29.38
N LYS A 43 10.16 -18.52 28.72
CA LYS A 43 9.94 -18.59 27.28
C LYS A 43 8.61 -17.96 26.88
N ASP A 44 7.55 -18.27 27.60
CA ASP A 44 6.21 -17.74 27.31
C ASP A 44 6.15 -16.22 27.57
N ASP A 45 6.76 -15.75 28.66
CA ASP A 45 6.87 -14.32 28.97
C ASP A 45 7.70 -13.57 27.91
N ALA A 46 8.82 -14.16 27.46
CA ALA A 46 9.64 -13.58 26.40
C ALA A 46 8.86 -13.50 25.08
N GLN A 47 8.14 -14.55 24.70
CA GLN A 47 7.32 -14.55 23.49
C GLN A 47 6.22 -13.49 23.56
N SER A 48 5.49 -13.43 24.67
CA SER A 48 4.45 -12.42 24.87
C SER A 48 5.01 -10.99 24.78
N THR A 49 6.19 -10.76 25.38
CA THR A 49 6.88 -9.46 25.30
C THR A 49 7.28 -9.12 23.86
N MET A 50 7.80 -10.09 23.10
CA MET A 50 8.16 -9.88 21.69
C MET A 50 6.95 -9.55 20.83
N ASP A 51 5.82 -10.24 21.05
CA ASP A 51 4.58 -10.00 20.30
C ASP A 51 4.04 -8.59 20.59
N GLN A 52 4.00 -8.19 21.88
CA GLN A 52 3.59 -6.84 22.29
C GLN A 52 4.50 -5.74 21.73
N LEU A 53 5.82 -5.96 21.74
CA LEU A 53 6.77 -5.04 21.14
C LEU A 53 6.59 -4.96 19.61
N GLY A 54 6.38 -6.09 18.95
CA GLY A 54 6.08 -6.16 17.53
C GLY A 54 4.85 -5.34 17.16
N ASP A 55 3.77 -5.51 17.92
CA ASP A 55 2.53 -4.74 17.72
C ASP A 55 2.74 -3.25 17.97
N THR A 56 3.44 -2.89 19.05
CA THR A 56 3.75 -1.49 19.39
C THR A 56 4.56 -0.81 18.27
N VAL A 57 5.59 -1.49 17.76
CA VAL A 57 6.42 -0.96 16.67
C VAL A 57 5.60 -0.82 15.39
N ASN A 58 4.77 -1.82 15.05
CA ASN A 58 3.91 -1.76 13.87
C ASN A 58 2.91 -0.60 13.96
N GLN A 59 2.27 -0.41 15.11
CA GLN A 59 1.35 0.70 15.36
C GLN A 59 2.05 2.05 15.25
N TYR A 60 3.23 2.19 15.85
CA TYR A 60 4.03 3.41 15.74
C TYR A 60 4.39 3.73 14.28
N VAL A 61 4.84 2.74 13.51
CA VAL A 61 5.21 2.92 12.10
C VAL A 61 4.00 3.28 11.24
N VAL A 62 2.84 2.67 11.48
CA VAL A 62 1.59 3.01 10.77
C VAL A 62 1.15 4.44 11.12
N GLY A 63 1.13 4.80 12.39
CA GLY A 63 0.78 6.15 12.84
C GLY A 63 1.72 7.22 12.27
N ALA A 64 3.03 7.00 12.34
CA ALA A 64 4.03 7.94 11.81
C ALA A 64 3.92 8.15 10.29
N ARG A 65 3.41 7.17 9.53
CA ARG A 65 3.16 7.31 8.09
C ARG A 65 1.95 8.19 7.81
N ASP A 66 0.87 8.05 8.59
CA ASP A 66 -0.35 8.85 8.44
C ASP A 66 -0.13 10.31 8.88
N GLU A 67 0.70 10.53 9.89
CA GLU A 67 1.11 11.87 10.35
C GLU A 67 2.09 12.56 9.36
N GLN A 68 2.67 11.82 8.42
CA GLN A 68 3.59 12.38 7.44
C GLN A 68 2.86 13.36 6.50
N SER A 69 3.43 14.54 6.31
CA SER A 69 2.95 15.44 5.25
C SER A 69 3.19 14.85 3.86
N HIS A 70 2.13 14.78 3.06
CA HIS A 70 2.18 14.32 1.69
C HIS A 70 2.01 15.49 0.71
N PHE A 71 2.91 15.57 -0.26
CA PHE A 71 2.87 16.59 -1.30
C PHE A 71 2.75 15.95 -2.67
N ARG A 72 1.96 16.58 -3.52
CA ARG A 72 1.80 16.18 -4.91
C ARG A 72 3.06 16.52 -5.70
N LEU A 73 3.56 15.52 -6.43
CA LEU A 73 4.68 15.62 -7.36
C LEU A 73 4.20 15.74 -8.81
N SER A 74 3.04 15.16 -9.13
CA SER A 74 2.42 15.27 -10.45
C SER A 74 1.70 16.62 -10.65
N LYS A 75 1.55 17.04 -11.91
CA LYS A 75 0.77 18.22 -12.30
C LYS A 75 -0.72 17.88 -12.40
N ASN A 76 -1.57 18.89 -12.30
CA ASN A 76 -3.00 18.85 -12.61
C ASN A 76 -3.77 17.60 -12.12
N GLN A 77 -3.73 17.30 -10.82
CA GLN A 77 -4.53 16.23 -10.23
C GLN A 77 -6.03 16.41 -10.44
N LEU A 78 -6.49 17.66 -10.52
CA LEU A 78 -7.90 18.01 -10.66
C LEU A 78 -8.46 17.70 -12.06
N LEU A 79 -7.59 17.32 -13.01
CA LEU A 79 -7.92 17.08 -14.41
C LEU A 79 -8.63 18.27 -15.07
N LYS A 80 -8.16 19.48 -14.77
CA LYS A 80 -8.65 20.71 -15.41
C LYS A 80 -8.23 20.74 -16.89
N VAL A 81 -9.10 21.27 -17.73
CA VAL A 81 -8.79 21.64 -19.10
C VAL A 81 -8.13 23.02 -19.10
N LYS A 82 -7.18 23.28 -20.00
CA LYS A 82 -6.71 24.64 -20.29
C LYS A 82 -7.48 25.18 -21.49
N ASP A 83 -7.89 26.45 -21.43
CA ASP A 83 -8.73 27.10 -22.44
C ASP A 83 -8.21 26.80 -23.87
N SER A 84 -8.95 25.95 -24.62
CA SER A 84 -8.70 25.39 -25.97
C SER A 84 -8.24 23.93 -26.09
N GLU A 85 -7.89 23.24 -25.00
CA GLU A 85 -7.45 21.84 -25.06
C GLU A 85 -8.64 20.87 -24.95
N SER A 86 -8.63 19.75 -25.68
CA SER A 86 -9.63 18.67 -25.56
C SER A 86 -9.20 17.60 -24.54
N PHE A 87 -8.17 17.89 -23.75
CA PHE A 87 -7.49 16.93 -22.88
C PHE A 87 -7.00 17.63 -21.60
N PRO A 88 -6.86 16.93 -20.46
CA PRO A 88 -6.32 17.53 -19.24
C PRO A 88 -4.91 18.08 -19.41
N TYR A 89 -4.70 19.37 -19.12
CA TYR A 89 -3.39 19.99 -19.29
C TYR A 89 -2.33 19.36 -18.37
N GLY A 90 -1.07 19.33 -18.82
CA GLY A 90 0.04 18.78 -18.05
C GLY A 90 0.10 17.25 -17.99
N TRP A 91 -0.84 16.56 -18.65
CA TRP A 91 -0.80 15.11 -18.89
C TRP A 91 -0.49 14.83 -20.36
N ASN A 92 0.25 13.77 -20.63
CA ASN A 92 0.47 13.27 -21.98
C ASN A 92 -0.56 12.19 -22.30
N ALA A 93 -1.12 12.20 -23.50
CA ALA A 93 -2.15 11.24 -23.88
C ALA A 93 -1.63 9.80 -23.96
N GLY A 94 -0.45 9.57 -24.55
CA GLY A 94 -0.02 8.22 -24.91
C GLY A 94 -0.96 7.63 -25.97
N TYR A 95 -1.40 6.38 -25.78
CA TYR A 95 -2.27 5.68 -26.74
C TYR A 95 -3.77 5.82 -26.44
N ILE A 96 -4.21 7.05 -26.13
CA ILE A 96 -5.63 7.38 -25.97
C ILE A 96 -6.22 7.69 -27.34
N LYS A 97 -7.36 7.06 -27.65
CA LYS A 97 -8.15 7.32 -28.85
C LYS A 97 -9.08 8.51 -28.65
N THR A 98 -9.83 8.53 -27.54
CA THR A 98 -10.69 9.66 -27.17
C THR A 98 -10.62 9.94 -25.67
N ALA A 99 -10.78 11.21 -25.30
CA ALA A 99 -10.89 11.65 -23.92
C ALA A 99 -12.07 12.61 -23.82
N THR A 100 -13.02 12.29 -22.95
CA THR A 100 -14.27 13.04 -22.80
C THR A 100 -14.44 13.47 -21.35
N LEU A 101 -14.63 14.76 -21.11
CA LEU A 101 -15.03 15.26 -19.80
C LEU A 101 -16.48 14.84 -19.56
N LEU A 102 -16.72 14.00 -18.55
CA LEU A 102 -18.08 13.56 -18.21
C LEU A 102 -18.75 14.54 -17.25
N GLU A 103 -18.06 14.91 -16.18
CA GLU A 103 -18.65 15.71 -15.11
C GLU A 103 -17.59 16.46 -14.30
N THR A 104 -17.93 17.66 -13.84
CA THR A 104 -17.19 18.39 -12.79
C THR A 104 -17.87 18.18 -11.44
N VAL A 105 -17.19 17.47 -10.54
CA VAL A 105 -17.64 17.25 -9.16
C VAL A 105 -17.38 18.51 -8.34
N THR A 106 -18.46 19.17 -7.92
CA THR A 106 -18.41 20.50 -7.30
C THR A 106 -18.60 20.43 -5.79
N THR A 107 -17.77 21.14 -5.02
CA THR A 107 -17.91 21.23 -3.55
C THR A 107 -19.04 22.20 -3.15
N GLY A 108 -19.57 22.05 -1.93
CA GLY A 108 -20.69 22.85 -1.42
C GLY A 108 -22.08 22.34 -1.82
N ILE A 109 -22.17 21.24 -2.58
CA ILE A 109 -23.43 20.59 -2.97
C ILE A 109 -23.72 19.42 -2.03
N GLU A 110 -24.93 19.34 -1.51
CA GLU A 110 -25.36 18.23 -0.63
C GLU A 110 -25.29 16.88 -1.37
N PRO A 111 -24.91 15.78 -0.69
CA PRO A 111 -24.82 14.46 -1.32
C PRO A 111 -26.06 14.05 -2.11
N GLU A 112 -27.26 14.35 -1.61
CA GLU A 112 -28.54 13.98 -2.23
C GLU A 112 -28.85 14.77 -3.51
N GLN A 113 -28.18 15.91 -3.71
CA GLN A 113 -28.33 16.77 -4.89
C GLN A 113 -27.29 16.45 -5.98
N ARG A 114 -26.34 15.55 -5.71
CA ARG A 114 -25.29 15.15 -6.66
C ARG A 114 -25.78 14.10 -7.64
N SER A 115 -25.14 14.05 -8.81
CA SER A 115 -25.34 12.96 -9.75
C SER A 115 -24.90 11.62 -9.13
N PRO A 116 -25.45 10.47 -9.57
CA PRO A 116 -24.97 9.17 -9.15
C PRO A 116 -23.47 8.96 -9.40
N LEU A 117 -22.94 9.48 -10.51
CA LEU A 117 -21.53 9.36 -10.88
C LEU A 117 -20.62 10.11 -9.90
N ALA A 118 -20.96 11.36 -9.56
CA ALA A 118 -20.21 12.14 -8.59
C ALA A 118 -20.21 11.50 -7.20
N ARG A 119 -21.36 10.96 -6.76
CA ARG A 119 -21.47 10.24 -5.49
C ARG A 119 -20.62 8.97 -5.48
N GLU A 120 -20.64 8.19 -6.56
CA GLU A 120 -19.84 6.97 -6.69
C GLU A 120 -18.34 7.29 -6.56
N PHE A 121 -17.86 8.30 -7.27
CA PHE A 121 -16.45 8.72 -7.21
C PHE A 121 -16.05 9.33 -5.86
N LEU A 122 -16.92 10.10 -5.21
CA LEU A 122 -16.65 10.63 -3.87
C LEU A 122 -16.68 9.54 -2.79
N ALA A 123 -17.59 8.56 -2.90
CA ALA A 123 -17.67 7.43 -1.99
C ALA A 123 -16.41 6.55 -2.07
N ALA A 124 -15.80 6.41 -3.26
CA ALA A 124 -14.55 5.70 -3.47
C ALA A 124 -13.37 6.22 -2.63
N ILE A 125 -13.48 7.45 -2.10
CA ILE A 125 -12.48 8.10 -1.25
C ILE A 125 -13.06 8.59 0.10
N ASN A 126 -14.14 7.96 0.56
CA ASN A 126 -14.82 8.31 1.81
C ASN A 126 -15.15 9.82 1.94
N SER A 127 -15.51 10.47 0.84
CA SER A 127 -15.74 11.92 0.78
C SER A 127 -17.08 12.31 0.12
N ASP A 128 -18.09 11.43 0.12
CA ASP A 128 -19.48 11.79 -0.26
C ASP A 128 -20.12 12.68 0.83
N ARG A 129 -19.69 13.94 0.86
CA ARG A 129 -20.10 14.98 1.82
C ARG A 129 -20.21 16.33 1.11
N GLN A 130 -20.90 17.27 1.74
CA GLN A 130 -21.13 18.61 1.17
C GLN A 130 -19.83 19.34 0.83
N HIS A 131 -18.88 19.38 1.75
CA HIS A 131 -17.64 20.15 1.62
C HIS A 131 -16.39 19.26 1.52
N PHE A 132 -15.53 19.59 0.57
CA PHE A 132 -14.23 18.98 0.30
C PHE A 132 -13.31 20.02 -0.35
N ALA A 133 -12.01 19.69 -0.49
CA ALA A 133 -10.96 20.68 -0.78
C ALA A 133 -11.22 21.60 -1.98
N THR A 134 -11.54 21.06 -3.16
CA THR A 134 -11.91 21.86 -4.33
C THR A 134 -12.62 21.03 -5.39
N ASN A 135 -13.16 21.68 -6.43
CA ASN A 135 -13.79 20.98 -7.55
C ASN A 135 -12.76 20.16 -8.34
N PHE A 136 -13.19 19.01 -8.87
CA PHE A 136 -12.36 18.16 -9.75
C PHE A 136 -13.21 17.56 -10.86
N ASN A 137 -12.55 17.02 -11.88
CA ASN A 137 -13.20 16.50 -13.07
C ASN A 137 -13.10 14.97 -13.16
N ILE A 138 -14.17 14.34 -13.65
CA ILE A 138 -14.21 12.93 -14.05
C ILE A 138 -14.10 12.87 -15.56
N TRP A 139 -13.13 12.11 -16.06
CA TRP A 139 -12.90 11.91 -17.48
C TRP A 139 -13.16 10.47 -17.87
N GLU A 140 -13.75 10.26 -19.03
CA GLU A 140 -13.78 8.98 -19.72
C GLU A 140 -12.66 8.93 -20.75
N LEU A 141 -11.88 7.86 -20.72
CA LEU A 141 -10.77 7.62 -21.62
C LEU A 141 -11.05 6.35 -22.42
N GLU A 142 -11.08 6.46 -23.74
CA GLU A 142 -11.03 5.34 -24.67
C GLU A 142 -9.58 5.13 -25.11
N ILE A 143 -9.06 3.93 -24.90
CA ILE A 143 -7.64 3.62 -24.99
C ILE A 143 -7.46 2.48 -26.01
N TYR A 144 -6.45 2.60 -26.86
CA TYR A 144 -6.10 1.50 -27.77
C TYR A 144 -5.62 0.27 -26.98
N PRO A 145 -5.95 -0.96 -27.42
CA PRO A 145 -5.61 -2.16 -26.66
C PRO A 145 -4.10 -2.47 -26.66
N ASN A 146 -3.35 -1.94 -27.62
CA ASN A 146 -1.92 -2.12 -27.78
C ASN A 146 -1.33 -1.00 -28.64
N ILE A 147 0.00 -1.00 -28.79
CA ILE A 147 0.71 -0.07 -29.68
C ILE A 147 0.62 -0.59 -31.12
N ASP A 148 0.00 0.18 -32.02
CA ASP A 148 0.00 -0.06 -33.48
C ASP A 148 -0.48 -1.46 -33.94
N GLY A 149 -1.36 -2.13 -33.20
CA GLY A 149 -1.79 -3.51 -33.50
C GLY A 149 -0.74 -4.58 -33.12
N ALA A 150 0.34 -4.18 -32.45
CA ALA A 150 1.52 -5.01 -32.22
C ALA A 150 1.50 -5.76 -30.87
N THR A 151 2.61 -6.45 -30.58
CA THR A 151 2.81 -7.29 -29.38
C THR A 151 3.21 -6.52 -28.12
N LYS A 152 3.05 -5.19 -28.10
CA LYS A 152 3.45 -4.35 -26.96
C LYS A 152 2.22 -3.73 -26.27
N PRO A 153 2.21 -3.67 -24.92
CA PRO A 153 1.15 -3.00 -24.19
C PRO A 153 1.07 -1.51 -24.53
N ALA A 154 -0.15 -0.98 -24.59
CA ALA A 154 -0.40 0.45 -24.73
C ALA A 154 -0.25 1.15 -23.37
N SER A 155 0.66 2.13 -23.28
CA SER A 155 0.73 3.06 -22.14
C SER A 155 -0.06 4.34 -22.41
N PHE A 156 -0.76 4.85 -21.40
CA PHE A 156 -1.66 5.98 -21.59
C PHE A 156 -1.65 6.93 -20.41
N PHE A 157 -2.13 8.15 -20.65
CA PHE A 157 -2.43 9.18 -19.65
C PHE A 157 -1.28 9.41 -18.65
N TRP A 158 -0.12 9.84 -19.14
CA TRP A 158 1.12 9.76 -18.37
C TRP A 158 1.77 11.09 -18.02
N GLN A 159 2.54 11.08 -16.93
CA GLN A 159 3.46 12.16 -16.56
C GLN A 159 4.82 11.60 -16.16
N HIS A 160 5.85 12.42 -16.39
CA HIS A 160 7.19 12.18 -15.91
C HIS A 160 7.36 12.87 -14.55
N LEU A 161 7.94 12.15 -13.59
CA LEU A 161 8.29 12.69 -12.27
C LEU A 161 9.69 12.24 -11.85
N LYS A 162 10.37 13.13 -11.12
CA LYS A 162 11.62 12.81 -10.44
C LYS A 162 11.33 11.81 -9.33
N TRP A 163 12.13 10.75 -9.24
CA TRP A 163 11.93 9.67 -8.28
C TRP A 163 13.13 9.56 -7.34
N SER A 164 13.12 10.40 -6.30
CA SER A 164 14.19 10.53 -5.29
C SER A 164 13.80 10.06 -3.88
N SER A 165 12.52 9.74 -3.66
CA SER A 165 11.99 9.07 -2.47
C SER A 165 10.94 8.01 -2.81
N VAL A 166 10.40 7.33 -1.78
CA VAL A 166 9.14 6.58 -1.92
C VAL A 166 8.05 7.54 -2.42
N VAL A 167 7.22 7.05 -3.34
CA VAL A 167 6.04 7.77 -3.84
C VAL A 167 4.83 6.84 -3.84
N THR A 168 3.66 7.37 -3.51
CA THR A 168 2.38 6.69 -3.78
C THR A 168 1.79 7.24 -5.07
N ILE A 169 1.38 6.35 -5.97
CA ILE A 169 0.70 6.71 -7.22
C ILE A 169 -0.69 6.10 -7.19
N ALA A 170 -1.73 6.94 -7.23
CA ALA A 170 -3.11 6.50 -7.14
C ALA A 170 -4.09 7.43 -7.87
N ALA A 171 -5.28 6.91 -8.14
CA ALA A 171 -6.42 7.62 -8.71
C ALA A 171 -7.72 6.92 -8.34
N ILE A 172 -8.85 7.61 -8.49
CA ILE A 172 -10.16 6.95 -8.53
C ILE A 172 -10.36 6.47 -9.96
N VAL A 173 -10.56 5.16 -10.14
CA VAL A 173 -10.72 4.57 -11.47
C VAL A 173 -11.91 3.62 -11.48
N LYS A 174 -12.64 3.63 -12.58
CA LYS A 174 -13.71 2.69 -12.90
C LYS A 174 -13.46 2.08 -14.27
N HIS A 175 -13.52 0.77 -14.36
CA HIS A 175 -13.46 0.08 -15.64
C HIS A 175 -14.86 0.03 -16.26
N ILE A 176 -14.99 0.41 -17.54
CA ILE A 176 -16.27 0.39 -18.26
C ILE A 176 -16.31 -0.82 -19.19
N THR A 177 -15.37 -0.92 -20.14
CA THR A 177 -15.32 -2.01 -21.13
C THR A 177 -13.89 -2.29 -21.59
N GLY A 178 -13.71 -3.44 -22.24
CA GLY A 178 -12.44 -3.85 -22.84
C GLY A 178 -11.52 -4.58 -21.85
N ILE A 179 -10.20 -4.48 -22.10
CA ILE A 179 -9.18 -5.09 -21.25
C ILE A 179 -8.93 -4.17 -20.05
N VAL A 180 -8.99 -4.75 -18.85
CA VAL A 180 -8.74 -4.01 -17.61
C VAL A 180 -7.29 -3.52 -17.56
N PRO A 181 -7.04 -2.20 -17.50
CA PRO A 181 -5.69 -1.68 -17.33
C PRO A 181 -5.07 -2.09 -16.00
N ASP A 182 -3.75 -2.23 -15.98
CA ASP A 182 -2.99 -2.53 -14.76
C ASP A 182 -1.89 -1.51 -14.48
N SER A 183 -1.22 -1.70 -13.34
CA SER A 183 -0.06 -0.90 -12.89
C SER A 183 -0.39 0.55 -12.51
N PHE A 184 0.51 1.18 -11.74
CA PHE A 184 0.41 2.57 -11.30
C PHE A 184 -0.95 2.88 -10.67
N TYR A 185 -1.63 3.94 -11.11
CA TYR A 185 -2.93 4.33 -10.57
C TYR A 185 -4.10 3.46 -11.08
N CYS A 186 -3.85 2.42 -11.90
CA CYS A 186 -4.82 1.35 -12.18
C CYS A 186 -4.47 0.04 -11.44
N HIS A 187 -3.44 0.03 -10.59
CA HIS A 187 -3.11 -1.16 -9.80
C HIS A 187 -4.28 -1.53 -8.87
N GLY A 188 -4.72 -2.79 -8.97
CA GLY A 188 -5.86 -3.32 -8.23
C GLY A 188 -7.21 -3.11 -8.93
N LEU A 189 -7.29 -2.42 -10.08
CA LEU A 189 -8.51 -2.27 -10.86
C LEU A 189 -9.05 -3.62 -11.34
N ARG A 190 -10.37 -3.76 -11.40
CA ARG A 190 -11.07 -4.98 -11.84
C ARG A 190 -12.26 -4.62 -12.71
N ALA A 191 -12.62 -5.52 -13.63
CA ALA A 191 -13.81 -5.35 -14.46
C ALA A 191 -15.08 -5.43 -13.61
N ASN A 192 -16.11 -4.68 -14.02
CA ASN A 192 -17.45 -4.69 -13.43
C ASN A 192 -17.53 -4.29 -11.94
N GLU A 193 -16.51 -3.62 -11.41
CA GLU A 193 -16.57 -3.02 -10.07
C GLU A 193 -16.97 -1.54 -10.16
N PRO A 194 -17.60 -1.00 -9.10
CA PRO A 194 -17.79 0.44 -8.97
C PRO A 194 -16.46 1.20 -9.01
N ALA A 195 -16.54 2.52 -9.22
CA ALA A 195 -15.37 3.38 -9.08
C ALA A 195 -14.70 3.16 -7.72
N LYS A 196 -13.38 3.03 -7.71
CA LYS A 196 -12.61 2.77 -6.49
C LYS A 196 -11.24 3.43 -6.55
N LEU A 197 -10.65 3.64 -5.38
CA LEU A 197 -9.26 4.05 -5.26
C LEU A 197 -8.34 2.90 -5.72
N CYS A 198 -7.59 3.14 -6.78
CA CYS A 198 -6.59 2.22 -7.33
C CYS A 198 -5.21 2.87 -7.23
N GLY A 199 -4.16 2.08 -7.03
CA GLY A 199 -2.82 2.63 -6.84
C GLY A 199 -1.82 1.68 -6.21
N ARG A 200 -0.58 2.12 -6.15
CA ARG A 200 0.50 1.42 -5.44
C ARG A 200 1.60 2.38 -5.01
N GLN A 201 2.36 1.97 -4.01
CA GLN A 201 3.58 2.63 -3.57
C GLN A 201 4.80 2.10 -4.33
N TYR A 202 5.69 3.01 -4.69
CA TYR A 202 6.91 2.77 -5.44
C TYR A 202 8.10 3.16 -4.59
N GLN A 203 8.84 2.15 -4.13
CA GLN A 203 9.99 2.32 -3.25
C GLN A 203 11.28 2.50 -4.05
N ILE A 204 12.14 3.38 -3.56
CA ILE A 204 13.50 3.47 -4.09
C ILE A 204 14.31 2.28 -3.62
N THR A 205 15.05 1.70 -4.55
CA THR A 205 16.02 0.65 -4.28
C THR A 205 17.37 1.28 -3.97
N ASN A 206 18.24 1.46 -4.96
CA ASN A 206 19.63 1.85 -4.80
C ASN A 206 20.04 3.11 -5.61
N HIS A 207 19.10 3.79 -6.27
CA HIS A 207 19.37 5.01 -7.03
C HIS A 207 18.32 6.08 -6.73
N ARG A 208 18.76 7.30 -6.38
CA ARG A 208 17.88 8.45 -6.08
C ARG A 208 17.87 9.51 -7.17
N HIS A 209 18.75 9.38 -8.16
CA HIS A 209 18.80 10.25 -9.33
C HIS A 209 18.10 9.58 -10.51
N GLY A 210 16.86 9.13 -10.28
CA GLY A 210 16.04 8.45 -11.26
C GLY A 210 14.78 9.23 -11.60
N TYR A 211 14.05 8.70 -12.56
CA TYR A 211 12.71 9.16 -12.89
C TYR A 211 11.77 7.97 -12.96
N ILE A 212 10.47 8.27 -12.91
CA ILE A 212 9.42 7.29 -13.17
C ILE A 212 8.38 7.93 -14.08
N HIS A 213 7.86 7.14 -15.01
CA HIS A 213 6.67 7.51 -15.77
C HIS A 213 5.46 6.93 -15.05
N MET A 214 4.55 7.79 -14.59
CA MET A 214 3.29 7.32 -14.03
C MET A 214 2.33 6.97 -15.18
N HIS A 215 2.33 5.72 -15.64
CA HIS A 215 1.40 5.27 -16.69
C HIS A 215 0.93 3.83 -16.48
N PRO A 216 -0.37 3.58 -16.43
CA PRO A 216 -0.92 2.24 -16.54
C PRO A 216 -0.65 1.66 -17.92
N PHE A 217 -0.91 0.36 -18.04
CA PHE A 217 -0.84 -0.36 -19.31
C PHE A 217 -2.15 -1.05 -19.63
N VAL A 218 -2.52 -1.06 -20.91
CA VAL A 218 -3.47 -2.01 -21.49
C VAL A 218 -2.67 -3.13 -22.16
N ARG A 219 -2.85 -4.36 -21.70
CA ARG A 219 -2.17 -5.57 -22.20
C ARG A 219 -3.08 -6.31 -23.18
N GLY A 220 -3.35 -5.67 -24.31
CA GLY A 220 -4.14 -6.23 -25.40
C GLY A 220 -3.29 -6.70 -26.56
N GLU A 221 -2.15 -7.32 -26.30
CA GLU A 221 -1.27 -7.84 -27.33
C GLU A 221 -2.05 -8.75 -28.30
N GLY A 222 -1.96 -8.47 -29.60
CA GLY A 222 -2.64 -9.24 -30.65
C GLY A 222 -4.15 -8.96 -30.79
N LYS A 223 -4.70 -7.97 -30.08
CA LYS A 223 -6.08 -7.49 -30.26
C LYS A 223 -6.20 -6.49 -31.41
N ASP A 224 -7.37 -6.49 -32.05
CA ASP A 224 -7.68 -5.51 -33.09
C ASP A 224 -7.76 -4.09 -32.49
N LEU A 225 -7.32 -3.07 -33.21
CA LEU A 225 -7.34 -1.68 -32.73
C LEU A 225 -8.75 -1.13 -32.47
N SER A 226 -9.79 -1.79 -33.00
CA SER A 226 -11.19 -1.50 -32.68
C SER A 226 -11.65 -2.05 -31.32
N GLU A 227 -10.94 -3.01 -30.72
CA GLU A 227 -11.23 -3.57 -29.39
C GLU A 227 -10.68 -2.66 -28.28
N THR A 228 -11.16 -1.42 -28.21
CA THR A 228 -10.68 -0.43 -27.25
C THR A 228 -11.08 -0.74 -25.81
N THR A 229 -10.28 -0.23 -24.88
CA THR A 229 -10.59 -0.21 -23.44
C THR A 229 -11.18 1.14 -23.08
N VAL A 230 -12.26 1.15 -22.28
CA VAL A 230 -12.85 2.37 -21.73
C VAL A 230 -12.75 2.37 -20.22
N ILE A 231 -12.21 3.45 -19.66
CA ILE A 231 -12.19 3.70 -18.20
C ILE A 231 -12.70 5.10 -17.89
N GLN A 232 -13.17 5.28 -16.66
CA GLN A 232 -13.41 6.60 -16.08
C GLN A 232 -12.38 6.86 -14.97
N ILE A 233 -11.85 8.08 -14.91
CA ILE A 233 -10.76 8.44 -14.01
C ILE A 233 -10.98 9.81 -13.36
N ALA A 234 -10.59 9.93 -12.09
CA ALA A 234 -10.52 11.20 -11.37
C ALA A 234 -9.37 11.22 -10.36
N LEU A 235 -8.90 12.43 -10.04
CA LEU A 235 -7.86 12.70 -9.04
C LEU A 235 -6.56 11.87 -9.16
N PRO A 236 -6.03 11.58 -10.37
CA PRO A 236 -4.76 10.88 -10.49
C PRO A 236 -3.62 11.73 -9.98
N ALA A 237 -2.79 11.16 -9.11
CA ALA A 237 -1.58 11.83 -8.65
C ALA A 237 -0.46 10.88 -8.28
N ALA A 238 0.77 11.41 -8.36
CA ALA A 238 1.92 10.90 -7.64
C ALA A 238 2.18 11.82 -6.45
N VAL A 239 2.31 11.24 -5.24
CA VAL A 239 2.53 11.97 -4.00
C VAL A 239 3.74 11.44 -3.25
N SER A 240 4.44 12.30 -2.52
CA SER A 240 5.61 11.93 -1.72
C SER A 240 5.22 10.99 -0.57
N GLY A 241 6.07 10.01 -0.28
CA GLY A 241 5.92 9.14 0.90
C GLY A 241 4.96 7.97 0.68
N TYR A 242 4.54 7.35 1.79
CA TYR A 242 3.62 6.22 1.81
C TYR A 242 2.24 6.70 2.27
N VAL A 243 1.30 6.83 1.35
CA VAL A 243 -0.13 6.95 1.66
C VAL A 243 -0.75 5.56 1.72
N ASP A 244 -1.46 5.26 2.81
CA ASP A 244 -2.26 4.04 2.93
C ASP A 244 -3.54 4.14 2.11
N LEU A 245 -3.63 3.33 1.06
CA LEU A 245 -4.77 3.30 0.15
C LEU A 245 -5.92 2.43 0.68
N THR A 246 -5.71 1.62 1.73
CA THR A 246 -6.72 0.69 2.25
C THR A 246 -7.83 1.39 3.03
N ASN A 247 -7.55 2.58 3.57
CA ASN A 247 -8.52 3.42 4.28
C ASN A 247 -9.37 4.29 3.33
N ASN A 248 -9.19 4.16 2.01
CA ASN A 248 -9.79 5.03 0.99
C ASN A 248 -9.55 6.53 1.27
N ALA A 249 -8.45 6.88 1.95
CA ALA A 249 -8.12 8.24 2.33
C ALA A 249 -7.28 8.93 1.23
N TRP A 250 -7.90 9.15 0.07
CA TRP A 250 -7.28 9.90 -1.02
C TRP A 250 -8.00 11.23 -1.23
N GLY A 251 -7.26 12.24 -1.64
CA GLY A 251 -7.82 13.58 -1.79
C GLY A 251 -6.94 14.45 -2.65
N GLN A 252 -6.99 15.75 -2.38
CA GLN A 252 -6.21 16.74 -3.13
C GLN A 252 -4.99 17.13 -2.31
N PHE A 253 -3.82 16.88 -2.88
CA PHE A 253 -2.55 17.15 -2.22
C PHE A 253 -1.96 18.46 -2.72
N ALA A 254 -1.32 19.20 -1.81
CA ALA A 254 -0.63 20.44 -2.14
C ALA A 254 0.49 20.16 -3.15
N TYR A 255 0.59 20.98 -4.18
CA TYR A 255 1.57 20.79 -5.25
C TYR A 255 2.92 21.38 -4.88
N LEU A 256 3.95 20.52 -4.84
CA LEU A 256 5.35 20.93 -4.79
C LEU A 256 5.98 20.62 -6.16
N GLY A 257 5.86 21.55 -7.10
CA GLY A 257 6.55 21.42 -8.38
C GLY A 257 6.59 22.73 -9.16
N ASP A 258 7.60 22.83 -10.02
CA ASP A 258 7.98 23.93 -10.93
C ASP A 258 7.34 25.29 -10.61
N ALA A 259 7.60 25.82 -9.42
CA ALA A 259 7.75 27.25 -9.31
C ALA A 259 8.98 27.59 -10.16
N THR A 260 8.91 28.69 -10.89
CA THR A 260 9.88 29.23 -11.84
C THR A 260 11.32 29.42 -11.35
N GLU A 261 11.73 28.87 -10.20
CA GLU A 261 13.09 28.87 -9.65
C GLU A 261 13.42 27.54 -8.92
N SER A 262 14.72 27.23 -8.81
CA SER A 262 15.25 25.95 -8.36
C SER A 262 14.99 25.68 -6.86
N ALA A 263 14.76 24.42 -6.49
CA ALA A 263 14.72 24.01 -5.07
C ALA A 263 16.09 24.07 -4.37
N PHE A 264 17.16 24.32 -5.15
CA PHE A 264 18.51 24.65 -4.69
C PHE A 264 19.08 25.64 -5.70
N ASP A 265 19.06 26.93 -5.38
CA ASP A 265 19.85 27.89 -6.15
C ASP A 265 21.33 27.69 -5.83
N GLU A 266 22.17 27.70 -6.87
CA GLU A 266 23.62 27.72 -6.73
C GLU A 266 24.05 29.07 -6.12
N ILE A 267 24.90 28.99 -5.09
CA ILE A 267 25.85 30.06 -4.73
C ILE A 267 26.97 30.03 -5.77
#